data_AF-A0A7C3NGA4-F1
#
_entry.id   AF-A0A7C3NGA4-F1
#
_cell.length_a   1.000
_cell.length_b   1.000
_cell.length_c   1.000
_cell.angle_alpha   90.00
_cell.angle_beta   90.00
_cell.angle_gamma   90.00
#
_symmetry.space_group_name_H-M   'P 1'
#
loop_
_entity.id
_entity.type
_entity.pdbx_description
1 polymer ?
#
loop_
_entity_poly.entity_id
_entity_poly.type
_entity_poly.pdbx_seq_one_letter_code
_entity_poly.pdbx_strand_id
1 'polypeptide(L)'
;MAKRYDHSKSLRIIGQELVKRGIDLFELRCLRSEYYLQCGDPTPPYIGLIELSFTDDDLISLEVAAVSQRGGAFKFVDFEGLPEILRAAGRHIESKDGMLLRISNTESGENDTLRLEYESPDGRNHLEEVPLVELAETARRMYKERARGAASQRPQAQPWRH
;
A
#
# COMPACT_ATOMS: atom_id res chain seq x y z
N MET A 1 8.48 -0.27 -23.28
CA MET A 1 8.99 -0.29 -21.90
C MET A 1 7.80 -0.29 -20.97
N ALA A 2 7.53 -1.39 -20.26
CA ALA A 2 6.41 -1.45 -19.33
C ALA A 2 6.65 -0.45 -18.18
N LYS A 3 5.64 0.36 -17.86
CA LYS A 3 5.67 1.27 -16.71
C LYS A 3 5.95 0.42 -15.47
N ARG A 4 7.07 0.65 -14.77
CA ARG A 4 7.28 0.05 -13.45
C ARG A 4 6.16 0.58 -12.56
N TYR A 5 5.21 -0.27 -12.22
CA TYR A 5 4.13 0.11 -11.33
C TYR A 5 4.72 0.27 -9.92
N ASP A 6 4.60 1.47 -9.36
CA ASP A 6 4.91 1.74 -7.95
C ASP A 6 3.71 1.30 -7.10
N HIS A 7 3.45 0.00 -7.12
CA HIS A 7 2.35 -0.62 -6.38
C HIS A 7 2.45 -0.28 -4.89
N SER A 8 3.66 -0.24 -4.32
CA SER A 8 3.89 0.13 -2.93
C SER A 8 3.34 1.52 -2.60
N LYS A 9 3.59 2.52 -3.47
CA LYS A 9 3.03 3.87 -3.27
C LYS A 9 1.53 3.92 -3.52
N SER A 10 1.05 3.37 -4.63
CA SER A 10 -0.38 3.40 -4.98
C SER A 10 -1.23 2.73 -3.90
N LEU A 11 -0.83 1.55 -3.44
CA LEU A 11 -1.53 0.80 -2.41
C LEU A 11 -1.51 1.50 -1.05
N ARG A 12 -0.46 2.26 -0.74
CA ARG A 12 -0.45 3.10 0.46
C ARG A 12 -1.54 4.17 0.40
N ILE A 13 -1.67 4.86 -0.73
CA ILE A 13 -2.66 5.93 -0.93
C ILE A 13 -4.07 5.35 -0.85
N ILE A 14 -4.30 4.21 -1.52
CA ILE A 14 -5.58 3.48 -1.44
C ILE A 14 -5.88 3.11 0.01
N GLY A 15 -4.94 2.52 0.74
CA GLY A 15 -5.14 2.16 2.15
C GLY A 15 -5.49 3.35 3.04
N GLN A 16 -4.91 4.53 2.80
CA GLN A 16 -5.32 5.74 3.52
C GLN A 16 -6.77 6.12 3.25
N GLU A 17 -7.22 5.97 2.01
CA GLU A 17 -8.59 6.27 1.62
C GLU A 17 -9.59 5.25 2.18
N LEU A 18 -9.24 3.96 2.22
CA LEU A 18 -10.04 2.92 2.86
C LEU A 18 -10.27 3.22 4.35
N VAL A 19 -9.20 3.59 5.07
CA VAL A 19 -9.29 3.96 6.49
C VAL A 19 -10.21 5.17 6.70
N LYS A 20 -10.13 6.21 5.85
CA LYS A 20 -11.02 7.38 5.96
C LYS A 20 -12.49 7.01 5.75
N ARG A 21 -12.76 6.00 4.92
CA ARG A 21 -14.11 5.51 4.61
C ARG A 21 -14.59 4.43 5.59
N GLY A 22 -13.77 4.02 6.54
CA GLY A 22 -14.10 2.93 7.47
C GLY A 22 -14.23 1.57 6.80
N ILE A 23 -13.51 1.34 5.69
CA ILE A 23 -13.51 0.07 4.97
C ILE A 23 -12.37 -0.80 5.51
N ASP A 24 -12.72 -1.95 6.08
CA ASP A 24 -11.80 -2.93 6.67
C ASP A 24 -11.76 -4.25 5.89
N LEU A 25 -12.89 -4.69 5.33
CA LEU A 25 -13.00 -5.88 4.48
C LEU A 25 -13.16 -5.49 3.01
N PHE A 26 -12.27 -5.97 2.15
CA PHE A 26 -12.28 -5.61 0.75
C PHE A 26 -11.61 -6.63 -0.16
N GLU A 27 -11.95 -6.50 -1.42
CA GLU A 27 -11.22 -7.06 -2.54
C GLU A 27 -10.77 -5.93 -3.47
N LEU A 28 -9.48 -5.90 -3.78
CA LEU A 28 -8.88 -4.90 -4.66
C LEU A 28 -8.26 -5.61 -5.85
N ARG A 29 -8.78 -5.37 -7.05
CA ARG A 29 -8.22 -5.89 -8.31
C ARG A 29 -7.39 -4.81 -8.99
N CYS A 30 -6.31 -5.21 -9.63
CA CYS A 30 -5.53 -4.35 -10.50
C CYS A 30 -5.70 -4.83 -11.94
N LEU A 31 -6.34 -4.00 -12.76
CA LEU A 31 -6.54 -4.30 -14.17
C LEU A 31 -5.88 -3.21 -15.00
N ARG A 32 -4.88 -3.61 -15.80
CA ARG A 32 -4.04 -2.71 -16.60
C ARG A 32 -3.30 -1.69 -15.73
N SER A 33 -3.91 -0.55 -15.44
CA SER A 33 -3.34 0.56 -14.69
C SER A 33 -4.36 1.20 -13.73
N GLU A 34 -5.46 0.50 -13.46
CA GLU A 34 -6.53 0.97 -12.59
C GLU A 34 -6.77 -0.05 -11.49
N TYR A 35 -7.13 0.47 -10.32
CA TYR A 35 -7.49 -0.33 -9.17
C TYR A 35 -9.00 -0.32 -9.00
N TYR A 36 -9.59 -1.49 -8.85
CA TYR A 36 -11.02 -1.69 -8.65
C TYR A 36 -11.23 -2.33 -7.29
N LEU A 37 -11.82 -1.58 -6.37
CA LEU A 37 -12.18 -2.04 -5.04
C LEU A 37 -13.63 -2.49 -5.04
N GLN A 38 -13.88 -3.65 -4.47
CA GLN A 38 -15.20 -4.12 -4.08
C GLN A 38 -15.21 -4.36 -2.56
N CYS A 39 -16.18 -3.82 -1.85
CA CYS A 39 -16.35 -4.04 -0.42
C CYS A 39 -17.83 -3.95 -0.02
N GLY A 40 -18.16 -4.41 1.18
CA GLY A 40 -19.49 -4.20 1.76
C GLY A 40 -19.77 -2.71 1.92
N ASP A 41 -21.03 -2.31 1.76
CA ASP A 41 -21.48 -0.95 2.07
C ASP A 41 -21.38 -0.74 3.60
N PRO A 42 -20.52 0.19 4.07
CA PRO A 42 -20.40 0.49 5.50
C PRO A 42 -21.59 1.31 6.01
N THR A 43 -22.59 1.60 5.18
CA THR A 43 -23.81 2.33 5.55
C THR A 43 -24.93 1.35 5.90
N PRO A 44 -25.64 1.53 7.03
CA PRO A 44 -26.85 0.77 7.32
C PRO A 44 -27.84 0.85 6.13
N PRO A 45 -28.44 -0.27 5.70
CA PRO A 45 -28.58 -1.54 6.43
C PRO A 45 -27.46 -2.57 6.18
N TYR A 46 -26.30 -2.20 5.64
CA TYR A 46 -25.13 -3.08 5.42
C TYR A 46 -25.38 -4.27 4.48
N ILE A 47 -26.34 -4.12 3.56
CA ILE A 47 -26.71 -5.18 2.59
C ILE A 47 -26.15 -4.92 1.19
N GLY A 48 -25.55 -3.74 0.98
CA GLY A 48 -25.02 -3.33 -0.31
C GLY A 48 -23.59 -3.79 -0.51
N LEU A 49 -23.19 -3.91 -1.77
CA LEU A 49 -21.80 -3.89 -2.19
C LEU A 49 -21.53 -2.53 -2.82
N ILE A 50 -20.38 -1.94 -2.51
CA ILE A 50 -19.90 -0.74 -3.18
C ILE A 50 -18.69 -1.09 -4.03
N GLU A 51 -18.61 -0.40 -5.17
CA GLU A 51 -17.48 -0.49 -6.08
C GLU A 51 -16.82 0.89 -6.20
N LEU A 52 -15.52 0.94 -6.00
CA LEU A 52 -14.71 2.15 -6.18
C LEU A 52 -13.61 1.87 -7.19
N SER A 53 -13.36 2.80 -8.09
CA SER A 53 -12.19 2.75 -8.97
C SER A 53 -11.18 3.83 -8.56
N PHE A 54 -9.90 3.52 -8.71
CA PHE A 54 -8.80 4.46 -8.55
C PHE A 54 -7.94 4.43 -9.82
N THR A 55 -8.04 5.51 -10.58
CA THR A 55 -7.15 5.77 -11.72
C THR A 55 -5.83 6.38 -11.24
N ASP A 56 -4.83 6.43 -12.12
CA ASP A 56 -3.57 7.12 -11.83
C ASP A 56 -3.81 8.60 -11.42
N ASP A 57 -4.75 9.29 -12.06
CA ASP A 57 -5.09 10.69 -11.76
C ASP A 57 -5.77 10.84 -10.39
N ASP A 58 -6.62 9.88 -10.00
CA ASP A 58 -7.21 9.83 -8.66
C ASP A 58 -6.14 9.67 -7.60
N LEU A 59 -5.19 8.75 -7.80
CA LEU A 59 -4.08 8.50 -6.87
C LEU A 59 -3.18 9.73 -6.73
N ILE A 60 -2.90 10.43 -7.82
CA ILE A 60 -2.14 11.69 -7.78
C ILE A 60 -2.91 12.74 -6.98
N SER A 61 -4.21 12.90 -7.23
CA SER A 61 -5.05 13.88 -6.54
C SER A 61 -5.16 13.59 -5.04
N LEU A 62 -5.31 12.31 -4.66
CA LEU A 62 -5.34 11.87 -3.28
C LEU A 62 -4.00 12.11 -2.56
N GLU A 63 -2.87 11.86 -3.21
CA GLU A 63 -1.55 12.14 -2.63
C GLU A 63 -1.37 13.64 -2.39
N VAL A 64 -1.73 14.49 -3.37
CA VAL A 64 -1.65 15.95 -3.22
C VAL A 64 -2.50 16.42 -2.03
N ALA A 65 -3.75 15.95 -1.94
CA ALA A 65 -4.62 16.26 -0.81
C ALA A 65 -4.03 15.79 0.53
N ALA A 66 -3.46 14.59 0.57
CA ALA A 66 -2.81 14.05 1.76
C ALA A 66 -1.53 14.81 2.16
N VAL A 67 -0.78 15.35 1.20
CA VAL A 67 0.37 16.25 1.47
C VAL A 67 -0.13 17.57 2.05
N SER A 68 -1.15 18.20 1.45
CA SER A 68 -1.69 19.48 1.92
C SER A 68 -2.28 19.41 3.33
N GLN A 69 -2.80 18.25 3.75
CA GLN A 69 -3.35 18.04 5.09
C GLN A 69 -2.29 17.67 6.15
N ARG A 70 -1.04 17.40 5.76
CA ARG A 70 0.09 17.15 6.69
C ARG A 70 0.58 18.48 7.29
N GLY A 71 -0.28 19.15 8.06
CA GLY A 71 0.10 20.30 8.87
C GLY A 71 0.99 19.89 10.04
N GLY A 72 2.31 20.08 9.90
CA GLY A 72 3.32 20.36 10.94
C GLY A 72 3.56 19.38 12.12
N ALA A 73 2.61 18.54 12.50
CA ALA A 73 2.73 17.66 13.65
C ALA A 73 3.33 16.31 13.25
N PHE A 74 4.39 15.91 13.96
CA PHE A 74 4.96 14.58 13.84
C PHE A 74 3.91 13.52 14.20
N LYS A 75 3.55 12.66 13.24
CA LYS A 75 2.70 11.49 13.49
C LYS A 75 3.59 10.25 13.55
N PHE A 76 3.41 9.44 14.58
CA PHE A 76 4.00 8.10 14.64
C PHE A 76 3.46 7.27 13.48
N VAL A 77 4.33 6.45 12.88
CA VAL A 77 3.93 5.51 11.82
C VAL A 77 3.30 4.30 12.50
N ASP A 78 2.03 4.05 12.19
CA ASP A 78 1.34 2.82 12.53
C ASP A 78 1.67 1.75 11.48
N PHE A 79 2.56 0.82 11.82
CA PHE A 79 3.04 -0.22 10.91
C PHE A 79 2.04 -1.37 10.74
N GLU A 80 1.07 -1.50 11.64
CA GLU A 80 0.02 -2.51 11.58
C GLU A 80 -1.24 -1.95 10.92
N GLY A 81 -1.33 -0.63 10.78
CA GLY A 81 -2.38 0.04 10.04
C GLY A 81 -2.41 -0.34 8.55
N LEU A 82 -3.63 -0.48 8.03
CA LEU A 82 -3.93 -0.85 6.64
C LEU A 82 -3.07 -0.13 5.58
N PRO A 83 -2.81 1.20 5.66
CA PRO A 83 -1.96 1.87 4.67
C PRO A 83 -0.54 1.32 4.58
N GLU A 84 0.07 0.97 5.72
CA GLU A 84 1.45 0.49 5.76
C GLU A 84 1.52 -1.01 5.46
N ILE A 85 0.50 -1.79 5.84
CA ILE A 85 0.31 -3.18 5.38
C ILE A 85 0.21 -3.25 3.86
N LEU A 86 -0.67 -2.45 3.25
CA LEU A 86 -0.86 -2.42 1.80
C LEU A 86 0.38 -1.91 1.06
N ARG A 87 1.09 -0.91 1.63
CA ARG A 87 2.39 -0.47 1.13
C ARG A 87 3.42 -1.60 1.12
N ALA A 88 3.48 -2.38 2.21
CA ALA A 88 4.38 -3.52 2.32
C ALA A 88 4.01 -4.65 1.36
N ALA A 89 2.72 -4.93 1.16
CA ALA A 89 2.26 -5.89 0.16
C ALA A 89 2.68 -5.50 -1.26
N GLY A 90 2.53 -4.21 -1.62
CA GLY A 90 3.04 -3.70 -2.89
C GLY A 90 4.55 -3.88 -3.02
N ARG A 91 5.32 -3.59 -1.97
CA ARG A 91 6.77 -3.80 -1.95
C ARG A 91 7.16 -5.27 -2.09
N HIS A 92 6.39 -6.17 -1.47
CA HIS A 92 6.60 -7.62 -1.53
C HIS A 92 6.45 -8.13 -2.97
N ILE A 93 5.43 -7.66 -3.69
CA ILE A 93 5.21 -7.99 -5.11
C ILE A 93 6.31 -7.39 -5.99
N GLU A 94 6.63 -6.10 -5.79
CA GLU A 94 7.70 -5.41 -6.54
C GLU A 94 9.05 -6.10 -6.38
N SER A 95 9.35 -6.66 -5.19
CA SER A 95 10.61 -7.34 -4.93
C SER A 95 10.81 -8.62 -5.77
N LYS A 96 9.72 -9.16 -6.32
CA LYS A 96 9.69 -10.32 -7.22
C LYS A 96 9.54 -9.92 -8.69
N ASP A 97 9.63 -8.62 -9.00
CA ASP A 97 9.28 -8.03 -10.29
C ASP A 97 7.86 -8.43 -10.76
N GLY A 98 6.96 -8.68 -9.81
CA GLY A 98 5.59 -9.10 -10.08
C GLY A 98 4.67 -7.94 -10.47
N MET A 99 3.66 -8.24 -11.27
CA MET A 99 2.54 -7.36 -11.58
C MET A 99 1.34 -7.75 -10.72
N LEU A 100 0.85 -6.84 -9.88
CA LEU A 100 -0.31 -7.12 -9.04
C LEU A 100 -1.55 -7.43 -9.91
N LEU A 101 -2.31 -8.44 -9.50
CA LEU A 101 -3.62 -8.79 -10.09
C LEU A 101 -4.75 -8.59 -9.07
N ARG A 102 -4.59 -9.07 -7.83
CA ARG A 102 -5.63 -8.99 -6.78
C ARG A 102 -5.04 -8.97 -5.38
N ILE A 103 -5.67 -8.23 -4.48
CA ILE A 103 -5.47 -8.25 -3.04
C ILE A 103 -6.83 -8.49 -2.39
N SER A 104 -6.92 -9.40 -1.42
CA SER A 104 -8.16 -9.62 -0.66
C SER A 104 -7.85 -9.98 0.78
N ASN A 105 -8.70 -9.51 1.69
CA ASN A 105 -8.77 -10.01 3.06
C ASN A 105 -10.15 -10.56 3.43
N THR A 106 -11.06 -10.72 2.46
CA THR A 106 -12.41 -11.28 2.69
C THR A 106 -12.39 -12.79 2.90
N GLU A 107 -11.40 -13.47 2.34
CA GLU A 107 -11.25 -14.93 2.39
C GLU A 107 -10.31 -15.40 3.52
N SER A 108 -9.71 -14.47 4.28
CA SER A 108 -8.60 -14.74 5.20
C SER A 108 -8.99 -15.50 6.48
N GLY A 109 -10.27 -15.77 6.70
CA GLY A 109 -10.76 -16.53 7.87
C GLY A 109 -10.23 -15.98 9.19
N GLU A 110 -9.76 -16.87 10.08
CA GLU A 110 -9.20 -16.52 11.39
C GLU A 110 -7.69 -16.19 11.36
N ASN A 111 -7.02 -16.27 10.20
CA ASN A 111 -5.56 -16.35 10.14
C ASN A 111 -4.83 -15.00 9.97
N ASP A 112 -5.50 -13.86 10.04
CA ASP A 112 -4.91 -12.52 9.87
C ASP A 112 -3.90 -12.48 8.71
N THR A 113 -4.34 -12.94 7.54
CA THR A 113 -3.56 -12.95 6.30
C THR A 113 -4.12 -11.96 5.27
N LEU A 114 -3.27 -11.59 4.34
CA LEU A 114 -3.65 -10.88 3.12
C LEU A 114 -3.37 -11.80 1.94
N ARG A 115 -4.39 -12.05 1.13
CA ARG A 115 -4.27 -12.87 -0.07
C ARG A 115 -3.82 -12.01 -1.24
N LEU A 116 -2.71 -12.37 -1.85
CA LEU A 116 -2.07 -11.64 -2.95
C LEU A 116 -2.05 -12.53 -4.20
N GLU A 117 -2.59 -12.03 -5.29
CA GLU A 117 -2.45 -12.61 -6.62
C GLU A 117 -1.63 -11.67 -7.49
N TYR A 118 -0.60 -12.19 -8.15
CA TYR A 118 0.26 -11.43 -9.02
C TYR A 118 0.83 -12.29 -10.15
N GLU A 119 1.17 -11.67 -11.28
CA GLU A 119 1.84 -12.32 -12.40
C GLU A 119 3.34 -12.06 -12.31
N SER A 120 4.18 -13.09 -12.39
CA SER A 120 5.63 -12.94 -12.46
C SER A 120 6.10 -12.62 -13.88
N PRO A 121 7.36 -12.15 -14.08
CA PRO A 121 7.87 -11.77 -15.40
C PRO A 121 7.82 -12.88 -16.47
N ASP A 122 7.76 -14.15 -16.07
CA ASP A 122 7.61 -15.31 -16.95
C ASP A 122 6.14 -15.61 -17.33
N GLY A 123 5.20 -14.74 -16.93
CA GLY A 123 3.77 -14.85 -17.22
C GLY A 123 3.03 -15.86 -16.34
N ARG A 124 3.64 -16.31 -15.24
CA ARG A 124 2.98 -17.23 -14.29
C ARG A 124 2.20 -16.47 -13.23
N ASN A 125 0.98 -16.92 -12.98
CA ASN A 125 0.18 -16.42 -11.87
C ASN A 125 0.61 -17.10 -10.57
N HIS A 126 0.83 -16.27 -9.55
CA HIS A 126 1.12 -16.69 -8.18
C HIS A 126 -0.05 -16.28 -7.30
N LEU A 127 -0.32 -17.14 -6.32
CA LEU A 127 -1.28 -16.89 -5.26
C LEU A 127 -0.56 -17.14 -3.92
N GLU A 128 -0.47 -16.10 -3.10
CA GLU A 128 0.16 -16.14 -1.78
C GLU A 128 -0.82 -15.68 -0.71
N GLU A 129 -0.82 -16.35 0.45
CA GLU A 129 -1.43 -15.83 1.67
C GLU A 129 -0.31 -15.35 2.58
N VAL A 130 -0.21 -14.03 2.76
CA VAL A 130 0.88 -13.41 3.52
C VAL A 130 0.34 -12.96 4.88
N PRO A 131 0.92 -13.43 5.99
CA PRO A 131 0.52 -12.98 7.33
C PRO A 131 0.68 -11.47 7.49
N LEU A 132 -0.30 -10.80 8.11
CA LEU A 132 -0.24 -9.36 8.39
C LEU A 132 0.98 -8.97 9.23
N VAL A 133 1.40 -9.85 10.14
CA VAL A 133 2.62 -9.66 10.95
C VAL A 133 3.89 -9.58 10.09
N GLU A 134 3.99 -10.36 9.02
CA GLU A 134 5.13 -10.33 8.11
C GLU A 134 5.15 -9.04 7.28
N LEU A 135 3.97 -8.58 6.86
CA LEU A 135 3.81 -7.30 6.17
C LEU A 135 4.15 -6.12 7.09
N ALA A 136 3.74 -6.16 8.36
CA ALA A 136 4.10 -5.14 9.36
C ALA A 136 5.62 -5.09 9.59
N GLU A 137 6.29 -6.24 9.71
CA GLU A 137 7.76 -6.32 9.80
C GLU A 137 8.45 -5.77 8.54
N THR A 138 7.88 -6.03 7.37
CA THR A 138 8.35 -5.46 6.10
C THR A 138 8.20 -3.94 6.10
N ALA A 139 7.08 -3.39 6.55
CA ALA A 139 6.87 -1.95 6.69
C ALA A 139 7.90 -1.31 7.65
N ARG A 140 8.17 -1.95 8.81
CA ARG A 140 9.21 -1.53 9.77
C ARG A 140 10.59 -1.52 9.12
N ARG A 141 10.93 -2.52 8.31
CA ARG A 141 12.21 -2.61 7.59
C ARG A 141 12.37 -1.48 6.57
N MET A 142 11.34 -1.23 5.76
CA MET A 142 11.31 -0.13 4.79
C MET A 142 11.55 1.23 5.45
N TYR A 143 10.97 1.45 6.63
CA TYR A 143 11.18 2.68 7.39
C TYR A 143 12.62 2.83 7.89
N LYS A 144 13.22 1.75 8.43
CA LYS A 144 14.62 1.73 8.87
C LYS A 144 15.59 2.00 7.71
N GLU A 145 15.34 1.40 6.53
CA GLU A 145 16.13 1.63 5.32
C GLU A 145 16.09 3.08 4.86
N ARG A 146 14.88 3.69 4.86
CA ARG A 146 14.72 5.11 4.52
C ARG A 146 15.46 6.03 5.50
N ALA A 147 15.37 5.74 6.80
CA ALA A 147 16.07 6.53 7.82
C ALA A 147 17.60 6.45 7.67
N ARG A 148 18.13 5.26 7.36
CA ARG A 148 19.57 5.07 7.08
C ARG A 148 20.02 5.77 5.80
N GLY A 149 19.25 5.65 4.71
CA GLY A 149 19.54 6.35 3.45
C GLY A 149 19.57 7.86 3.62
N ALA A 150 18.63 8.42 4.40
CA ALA A 150 18.61 9.85 4.72
C ALA A 150 19.81 10.28 5.59
N ALA A 151 20.26 9.42 6.52
CA ALA A 151 21.44 9.69 7.34
C ALA A 151 22.73 9.71 6.51
N SER A 152 22.86 8.81 5.52
CA SER A 152 24.02 8.73 4.63
C SER A 152 24.12 9.88 3.61
N GLN A 153 23.03 10.63 3.38
CA GLN A 153 22.97 11.76 2.44
C GLN A 153 23.16 13.14 3.11
N ARG A 154 23.41 13.20 4.43
CA ARG A 154 23.76 14.46 5.09
C ARG A 154 25.20 14.86 4.71
N PRO A 155 25.43 16.00 4.04
CA PRO A 155 26.80 16.46 3.78
C PRO A 155 27.52 16.70 5.11
N GLN A 156 28.72 16.16 5.25
CA GLN A 156 29.62 16.53 6.36
C GLN A 156 29.81 18.04 6.30
N ALA A 157 29.29 18.75 7.30
CA ALA A 157 29.59 20.15 7.50
C ALA A 157 31.12 20.27 7.66
N GLN A 158 31.78 20.90 6.69
CA GLN A 158 33.21 21.16 6.78
C GLN A 158 33.44 22.10 7.97
N PRO A 159 34.38 21.79 8.88
CA PRO A 159 34.68 22.67 9.99
C PRO A 159 35.31 23.96 9.45
N TRP A 160 34.72 25.08 9.82
CA TRP A 160 35.22 26.43 9.56
C TRP A 160 36.68 26.53 10.00
N ARG A 161 37.58 26.81 9.08
CA ARG A 161 38.96 27.19 9.39
C ARG A 161 38.97 28.71 9.57
N HIS A 162 39.30 29.14 10.79
CA HIS A 162 39.69 30.51 11.10
C HIS A 162 41.14 30.77 10.68
#